data_AF-A0A8H7K1B3-F1
#
_entry.id   AF-A0A8H7K1B3-F1
#
_cell.length_a   1.000
_cell.length_b   1.000
_cell.length_c   1.000
_cell.angle_alpha   90.00
_cell.angle_beta   90.00
_cell.angle_gamma   90.00
#
_symmetry.space_group_name_H-M   'P 1'
#
loop_
_entity.id
_entity.type
_entity.pdbx_description
1 polymer ?
#
loop_
_entity_poly.entity_id
_entity_poly.type
_entity_poly.pdbx_seq_one_letter_code
_entity_poly.pdbx_strand_id
1 'polypeptide(L)'
;MDLGSGIIKFYGSCPGGLMKKLLRENLDQVRKIKSLQTTYAKDALYGCLYACGGDLGIANNFIGAIDSLDELSINNYEKDVSILWPVIYRHAESLKSLKLHSTPEYYDFITVTPAIARRVVAGFPQLTHLTVDISAREAERLFEEATGSSDRGQLRESTTIDELVKMDHLKEIQLAINLDDRSSVFAGENKYDVMGSNSFPNVNVKNTLALARAIFNKFRQSSVQSSLEKVGIRFSRHCFSDRFQYDIVMTTVQVIRDGPDFKTEGDGEWDWNPERVSMGLWDQIVQADSEITRRAD
;
A
#
# COMPACT_ATOMS: atom_id res chain seq x y z
N MET A 1 11.43 19.09 12.97
CA MET A 1 11.78 18.68 11.60
C MET A 1 13.21 19.11 11.37
N ASP A 2 14.12 18.17 11.17
CA ASP A 2 15.55 18.45 10.94
C ASP A 2 15.87 18.30 9.46
N LEU A 3 16.03 19.43 8.77
CA LEU A 3 16.40 19.47 7.34
C LEU A 3 17.85 19.03 7.10
N GLY A 4 18.73 19.15 8.10
CA GLY A 4 20.13 18.77 7.98
C GLY A 4 20.32 17.26 7.82
N SER A 5 19.34 16.47 8.27
CA SER A 5 19.33 15.01 8.11
C SER A 5 19.08 14.54 6.68
N GLY A 6 18.54 15.41 5.80
CA GLY A 6 18.05 15.02 4.47
C GLY A 6 16.79 14.12 4.51
N ILE A 7 16.25 13.81 5.69
CA ILE A 7 15.05 12.97 5.85
C ILE A 7 13.91 13.85 6.38
N ILE A 8 12.85 13.97 5.58
CA ILE A 8 11.69 14.77 5.92
C ILE A 8 10.45 13.91 5.94
N LYS A 9 9.78 13.91 7.09
CA LYS A 9 8.54 13.19 7.32
C LYS A 9 7.48 14.15 7.85
N PHE A 10 6.42 14.32 7.08
CA PHE A 10 5.25 15.08 7.47
C PHE A 10 4.23 14.11 8.12
N TYR A 11 4.36 13.89 9.43
CA TYR A 11 3.45 13.07 10.23
C TYR A 11 2.32 13.95 10.78
N GLY A 12 1.25 14.14 10.01
CA GLY A 12 0.10 14.99 10.41
C GLY A 12 -0.44 15.82 9.25
N SER A 13 -1.74 16.14 9.30
CA SER A 13 -2.51 16.65 8.15
C SER A 13 -1.93 17.92 7.52
N CYS A 14 -1.81 17.82 6.20
CA CYS A 14 -1.40 18.78 5.19
C CYS A 14 -0.20 19.71 5.43
N PRO A 15 1.01 19.33 4.96
CA PRO A 15 2.20 20.17 5.07
C PRO A 15 2.26 21.33 4.07
N GLY A 16 1.21 21.62 3.27
CA GLY A 16 1.29 22.61 2.17
C GLY A 16 1.80 23.99 2.61
N GLY A 17 1.32 24.51 3.74
CA GLY A 17 1.83 25.78 4.30
C GLY A 17 3.31 25.69 4.69
N LEU A 18 3.73 24.57 5.29
CA LEU A 18 5.11 24.33 5.69
C LEU A 18 6.03 24.13 4.46
N MET A 19 5.61 23.35 3.47
CA MET A 19 6.30 23.19 2.18
C MET A 19 6.51 24.54 1.49
N LYS A 20 5.47 25.37 1.43
CA LYS A 20 5.55 26.72 0.87
C LYS A 20 6.51 27.62 1.64
N LYS A 21 6.50 27.54 2.98
CA LYS A 21 7.45 28.27 3.84
C LYS A 21 8.89 27.81 3.61
N LEU A 22 9.12 26.49 3.59
CA LEU A 22 10.43 25.89 3.35
C LEU A 22 11.00 26.25 1.98
N LEU A 23 10.17 26.26 0.93
CA LEU A 23 10.58 26.70 -0.40
C LEU A 23 11.05 28.17 -0.44
N ARG A 24 10.46 29.03 0.38
CA ARG A 24 10.81 30.46 0.43
C ARG A 24 12.04 30.72 1.30
N GLU A 25 12.11 30.07 2.45
CA GLU A 25 13.06 30.43 3.50
C GLU A 25 14.28 29.51 3.53
N ASN A 26 14.19 28.28 3.00
CA ASN A 26 15.19 27.23 3.18
C ASN A 26 15.42 26.42 1.89
N LEU A 27 15.36 27.06 0.72
CA LEU A 27 15.45 26.39 -0.58
C LEU A 27 16.71 25.49 -0.69
N ASP A 28 17.87 25.99 -0.26
CA ASP A 28 19.13 25.23 -0.32
C ASP A 28 19.09 23.93 0.49
N GLN A 29 18.29 23.90 1.56
CA GLN A 29 18.09 22.69 2.36
C GLN A 29 17.04 21.77 1.73
N VAL A 30 15.97 22.33 1.16
CA VAL A 30 14.97 21.56 0.38
C VAL A 30 15.63 20.80 -0.76
N ARG A 31 16.55 21.43 -1.48
CA ARG A 31 17.32 20.83 -2.57
C ARG A 31 18.11 19.58 -2.16
N LYS A 32 18.50 19.49 -0.88
CA LYS A 32 19.33 18.41 -0.31
C LYS A 32 18.50 17.28 0.33
N ILE A 33 17.17 17.36 0.32
CA ILE A 33 16.31 16.29 0.83
C ILE A 33 16.56 15.01 0.03
N LYS A 34 16.76 13.89 0.74
CA LYS A 34 16.98 12.56 0.19
C LYS A 34 15.81 11.60 0.41
N SER A 35 15.08 11.76 1.52
CA SER A 35 13.89 10.97 1.81
C SER A 35 12.74 11.89 2.17
N LEU A 36 11.60 11.71 1.51
CA LEU A 36 10.39 12.49 1.72
C LEU A 36 9.20 11.58 1.98
N GLN A 37 8.58 11.73 3.15
CA GLN A 37 7.27 11.15 3.46
C GLN A 37 6.25 12.28 3.64
N THR A 38 5.11 12.15 2.95
CA THR A 38 4.03 13.14 2.96
C THR A 38 2.67 12.44 2.85
N THR A 39 1.62 13.17 3.21
CA THR A 39 0.22 12.74 3.10
C THR A 39 -0.58 13.84 2.42
N TYR A 40 -1.46 13.48 1.48
CA TYR A 40 -2.36 14.41 0.81
C TYR A 40 -3.80 14.02 1.08
N ALA A 41 -4.69 14.99 1.25
CA ALA A 41 -6.14 14.77 1.24
C ALA A 41 -6.73 16.02 0.58
N LYS A 42 -7.48 15.83 -0.50
CA LYS A 42 -8.17 16.90 -1.23
C LYS A 42 -9.30 17.46 -0.39
N ASP A 43 -10.06 16.57 0.24
CA ASP A 43 -11.20 16.94 1.05
C ASP A 43 -10.83 17.01 2.54
N ALA A 44 -11.50 17.90 3.26
CA ALA A 44 -11.46 17.89 4.72
C ALA A 44 -12.06 16.57 5.19
N LEU A 45 -11.22 15.61 5.56
CA LEU A 45 -11.71 14.40 6.22
C LEU A 45 -12.46 14.83 7.48
N TYR A 46 -13.66 14.29 7.70
CA TYR A 46 -14.47 14.58 8.90
C TYR A 46 -13.62 14.35 10.16
N GLY A 47 -13.37 15.40 10.94
CA GLY A 47 -12.51 15.34 12.14
C GLY A 47 -11.04 15.72 11.90
N CYS A 48 -10.55 15.77 10.66
CA CYS A 48 -9.31 16.46 10.32
C CYS A 48 -9.61 17.94 10.07
N LEU A 49 -9.35 18.78 11.09
CA LEU A 49 -9.50 20.25 11.03
C LEU A 49 -8.64 20.94 9.95
N TYR A 50 -7.84 20.20 9.19
CA TYR A 50 -6.89 20.73 8.21
C TYR A 50 -6.96 19.89 6.94
N ALA A 51 -7.98 20.12 6.11
CA ALA A 51 -7.88 19.82 4.69
C ALA A 51 -6.58 20.45 4.17
N CYS A 52 -5.94 19.80 3.19
CA CYS A 52 -5.06 20.60 2.37
C CYS A 52 -5.87 21.73 1.79
N GLY A 53 -5.49 22.97 2.08
CA GLY A 53 -5.98 24.16 1.39
C GLY A 53 -5.56 24.15 -0.08
N GLY A 54 -5.97 23.12 -0.82
CA GLY A 54 -6.30 23.15 -2.23
C GLY A 54 -5.17 23.24 -3.24
N ASP A 55 -3.95 22.77 -2.98
CA ASP A 55 -2.93 22.87 -4.04
C ASP A 55 -1.90 21.72 -4.08
N LEU A 56 -2.24 20.66 -4.81
CA LEU A 56 -1.28 19.66 -5.29
C LEU A 56 -0.12 20.31 -6.07
N GLY A 57 -0.29 21.54 -6.58
CA GLY A 57 0.78 22.35 -7.16
C GLY A 57 1.86 22.74 -6.15
N ILE A 58 1.54 22.96 -4.87
CA ILE A 58 2.57 23.22 -3.84
C ILE A 58 3.42 21.97 -3.62
N ALA A 59 2.77 20.81 -3.50
CA ALA A 59 3.45 19.53 -3.40
C ALA A 59 4.34 19.26 -4.62
N ASN A 60 3.79 19.47 -5.82
CA ASN A 60 4.50 19.33 -7.07
C ASN A 60 5.74 20.25 -7.11
N ASN A 61 5.59 21.52 -6.74
CA ASN A 61 6.70 22.48 -6.69
C ASN A 61 7.75 22.10 -5.63
N PHE A 62 7.30 21.60 -4.48
CA PHE A 62 8.18 21.17 -3.39
C PHE A 62 9.04 19.97 -3.80
N ILE A 63 8.39 18.90 -4.27
CA ILE A 63 9.08 17.70 -4.77
C ILE A 63 10.00 18.08 -5.95
N GLY A 64 9.57 19.02 -6.79
CA GLY A 64 10.33 19.49 -7.95
C GLY A 64 11.50 20.41 -7.59
N ALA A 65 11.54 20.95 -6.38
CA ALA A 65 12.68 21.73 -5.91
C ALA A 65 13.80 20.84 -5.36
N ILE A 66 13.54 19.57 -5.06
CA ILE A 66 14.55 18.61 -4.62
C ILE A 66 15.47 18.29 -5.81
N ASP A 67 16.80 18.30 -5.62
CA ASP A 67 17.74 18.05 -6.73
C ASP A 67 17.79 16.56 -7.10
N SER A 68 17.75 15.68 -6.10
CA SER A 68 17.75 14.23 -6.27
C SER A 68 17.17 13.56 -5.03
N LEU A 69 16.13 12.75 -5.23
CA LEU A 69 15.40 12.04 -4.19
C LEU A 69 15.69 10.53 -4.23
N ASP A 70 16.05 9.95 -3.10
CA ASP A 70 16.32 8.52 -2.94
C ASP A 70 15.04 7.77 -2.52
N GLU A 71 14.20 8.39 -1.68
CA GLU A 71 12.96 7.79 -1.20
C GLU A 71 11.79 8.77 -1.25
N LEU A 72 10.65 8.29 -1.77
CA LEU A 72 9.39 9.02 -1.77
C LEU A 72 8.27 8.14 -1.21
N SER A 73 7.60 8.62 -0.17
CA SER A 73 6.38 8.02 0.37
C SER A 73 5.25 9.05 0.35
N ILE A 74 4.21 8.72 -0.41
CA ILE A 74 2.99 9.51 -0.48
C ILE A 74 1.84 8.65 0.04
N ASN A 75 1.25 9.11 1.14
CA ASN A 75 0.06 8.50 1.74
C ASN A 75 -1.21 9.29 1.34
N ASN A 76 -2.34 8.60 1.32
CA ASN A 76 -3.69 9.13 1.04
C ASN A 76 -3.80 9.80 -0.34
N TYR A 77 -3.11 9.28 -1.36
CA TYR A 77 -3.16 9.93 -2.66
C TYR A 77 -4.54 9.75 -3.32
N GLU A 78 -5.28 10.84 -3.46
CA GLU A 78 -6.62 10.87 -4.09
C GLU A 78 -6.56 11.03 -5.61
N LYS A 79 -7.74 10.93 -6.28
CA LYS A 79 -8.01 10.92 -7.74
C LYS A 79 -7.10 11.79 -8.63
N ASP A 80 -6.57 12.88 -8.07
CA ASP A 80 -5.74 13.86 -8.75
C ASP A 80 -4.22 13.63 -8.62
N VAL A 81 -3.74 12.53 -8.01
CA VAL A 81 -2.30 12.19 -7.89
C VAL A 81 -1.56 12.16 -9.23
N SER A 82 -2.31 12.02 -10.33
CA SER A 82 -1.74 12.01 -11.67
C SER A 82 -0.86 13.23 -11.95
N ILE A 83 -1.16 14.37 -11.28
CA ILE A 83 -0.37 15.60 -11.34
C ILE A 83 1.02 15.48 -10.72
N LEU A 84 1.24 14.51 -9.81
CA LEU A 84 2.54 14.29 -9.18
C LEU A 84 3.46 13.42 -10.05
N TRP A 85 2.93 12.60 -10.95
CA TRP A 85 3.76 11.74 -11.80
C TRP A 85 4.87 12.49 -12.54
N PRO A 86 4.63 13.62 -13.22
CA PRO A 86 5.68 14.37 -13.90
C PRO A 86 6.86 14.74 -12.98
N VAL A 87 6.59 15.12 -11.74
CA VAL A 87 7.66 15.47 -10.79
C VAL A 87 8.31 14.26 -10.16
N ILE A 88 7.59 13.15 -9.98
CA ILE A 88 8.17 11.88 -9.53
C ILE A 88 9.16 11.38 -10.60
N TYR A 89 8.81 11.44 -11.89
CA TYR A 89 9.70 11.04 -12.99
C TYR A 89 10.97 11.89 -13.09
N ARG A 90 10.98 13.13 -12.58
CA ARG A 90 12.21 13.92 -12.50
C ARG A 90 13.28 13.26 -11.62
N HIS A 91 12.85 12.44 -10.66
CA HIS A 91 13.73 11.70 -9.75
C HIS A 91 14.03 10.27 -10.20
N ALA A 92 13.64 9.91 -11.42
CA ALA A 92 13.82 8.57 -12.02
C ALA A 92 15.21 7.95 -11.77
N GLU A 93 16.26 8.73 -12.00
CA GLU A 93 17.66 8.28 -11.94
C GLU A 93 18.19 8.11 -10.51
N SER A 94 17.50 8.63 -9.49
CA SER A 94 17.95 8.53 -8.09
C SER A 94 17.01 7.79 -7.16
N LEU A 95 15.74 7.65 -7.55
CA LEU A 95 14.71 7.10 -6.69
C LEU A 95 14.87 5.58 -6.52
N LYS A 96 15.18 5.16 -5.29
CA LYS A 96 15.35 3.76 -4.88
C LYS A 96 14.12 3.19 -4.21
N SER A 97 13.33 4.03 -3.54
CA SER A 97 12.07 3.64 -2.91
C SER A 97 10.93 4.55 -3.29
N LEU A 98 9.84 3.95 -3.79
CA LEU A 98 8.58 4.62 -4.08
C LEU A 98 7.46 3.92 -3.34
N LYS A 99 6.79 4.64 -2.44
CA LYS A 99 5.64 4.14 -1.70
C LYS A 99 4.43 5.02 -1.99
N LEU A 100 3.50 4.48 -2.77
CA LEU A 100 2.21 5.10 -3.04
C LEU A 100 1.16 4.28 -2.30
N HIS A 101 0.56 4.88 -1.29
CA HIS A 101 -0.50 4.24 -0.52
C HIS A 101 -1.71 5.15 -0.42
N SER A 102 -2.87 4.68 -0.87
CA SER A 102 -4.15 5.30 -0.61
C SER A 102 -4.70 4.71 0.69
N THR A 103 -5.13 5.59 1.60
CA THR A 103 -6.01 5.16 2.67
C THR A 103 -7.29 4.60 2.05
N PRO A 104 -7.91 3.61 2.69
CA PRO A 104 -9.25 3.20 2.32
C PRO A 104 -10.22 4.32 2.74
N GLU A 105 -10.27 5.42 1.99
CA GLU A 105 -11.17 6.55 2.23
C GLU A 105 -12.02 6.79 0.99
N TYR A 106 -13.33 6.61 1.17
CA TYR A 106 -14.44 7.01 0.30
C TYR A 106 -14.34 6.70 -1.21
N TYR A 107 -14.97 5.58 -1.57
CA TYR A 107 -15.63 5.23 -2.85
C TYR A 107 -14.83 5.20 -4.17
N ASP A 108 -13.68 5.87 -4.30
CA ASP A 108 -12.87 5.90 -5.52
C ASP A 108 -11.38 5.70 -5.18
N PHE A 109 -10.96 4.44 -4.96
CA PHE A 109 -9.53 4.12 -4.81
C PHE A 109 -8.81 4.33 -6.14
N ILE A 110 -7.82 5.23 -6.19
CA ILE A 110 -6.87 5.13 -7.29
C ILE A 110 -5.97 3.95 -7.01
N THR A 111 -5.93 3.05 -7.97
CA THR A 111 -4.98 1.96 -7.99
C THR A 111 -3.99 2.21 -9.11
N VAL A 112 -2.78 1.68 -8.96
CA VAL A 112 -1.85 1.66 -10.09
C VAL A 112 -2.48 0.82 -11.19
N THR A 113 -2.66 1.42 -12.37
CA THR A 113 -3.16 0.72 -13.54
C THR A 113 -2.00 0.05 -14.29
N PRO A 114 -2.27 -0.93 -15.18
CA PRO A 114 -1.23 -1.50 -16.03
C PRO A 114 -0.48 -0.44 -16.86
N ALA A 115 -1.16 0.62 -17.28
CA ALA A 115 -0.54 1.72 -18.02
C ALA A 115 0.46 2.51 -17.16
N ILE A 116 0.15 2.75 -15.89
CA ILE A 116 1.07 3.39 -14.95
C ILE A 116 2.23 2.44 -14.63
N ALA A 117 1.95 1.17 -14.35
CA ALA A 117 2.99 0.17 -14.09
C ALA A 117 4.00 0.06 -15.23
N ARG A 118 3.55 0.07 -16.50
CA ARG A 118 4.45 0.12 -17.67
C ARG A 118 5.39 1.32 -17.66
N ARG A 119 4.88 2.50 -17.28
CA ARG A 119 5.71 3.71 -17.20
C ARG A 119 6.69 3.63 -16.03
N VAL A 120 6.27 3.05 -14.90
CA VAL A 120 7.15 2.83 -13.74
C VAL A 120 8.30 1.89 -14.13
N VAL A 121 7.99 0.76 -14.76
CA VAL A 121 8.97 -0.22 -15.26
C VAL A 121 9.98 0.44 -16.21
N ALA A 122 9.50 1.25 -17.15
CA ALA A 122 10.36 1.88 -18.15
C ALA A 122 11.16 3.08 -17.62
N GLY A 123 10.67 3.71 -16.55
CA GLY A 123 11.13 5.04 -16.13
C GLY A 123 11.98 5.08 -14.87
N PHE A 124 12.05 4.02 -14.07
CA PHE A 124 12.78 4.05 -12.80
C PHE A 124 13.83 2.93 -12.71
N PRO A 125 15.03 3.12 -13.29
CA PRO A 125 16.06 2.08 -13.36
C PRO A 125 16.72 1.74 -12.02
N GLN A 126 16.58 2.58 -10.99
CA GLN A 126 17.18 2.40 -9.67
C GLN A 126 16.17 1.90 -8.62
N LEU A 127 14.91 1.66 -9.00
CA LEU A 127 13.84 1.43 -8.04
C LEU A 127 13.88 0.00 -7.49
N THR A 128 14.42 -0.14 -6.29
CA THR A 128 14.53 -1.43 -5.61
C THR A 128 13.35 -1.73 -4.69
N HIS A 129 12.61 -0.72 -4.25
CA HIS A 129 11.49 -0.86 -3.30
C HIS A 129 10.24 -0.18 -3.82
N LEU A 130 9.17 -0.94 -4.05
CA LEU A 130 7.90 -0.41 -4.56
C LEU A 130 6.74 -0.78 -3.63
N THR A 131 5.96 0.21 -3.18
CA THR A 131 4.64 0.00 -2.59
C THR A 131 3.59 0.63 -3.47
N VAL A 132 2.59 -0.15 -3.88
CA VAL A 132 1.50 0.30 -4.76
C VAL A 132 0.18 -0.33 -4.34
N ASP A 133 -0.91 0.39 -4.58
CA ASP A 133 -2.24 -0.18 -4.42
C ASP A 133 -2.71 -0.84 -5.72
N ILE A 134 -3.35 -2.01 -5.59
CA ILE A 134 -4.09 -2.70 -6.65
C ILE A 134 -5.56 -2.80 -6.27
N SER A 135 -6.46 -2.82 -7.25
CA SER A 135 -7.90 -2.87 -6.96
C SER A 135 -8.31 -4.23 -6.42
N ALA A 136 -9.32 -4.25 -5.54
CA ALA A 136 -9.94 -5.50 -5.09
C ALA A 136 -10.38 -6.37 -6.28
N ARG A 137 -10.94 -5.76 -7.33
CA ARG A 137 -11.33 -6.45 -8.56
C ARG A 137 -10.15 -7.10 -9.29
N GLU A 138 -9.00 -6.42 -9.35
CA GLU A 138 -7.80 -7.01 -9.94
C GLU A 138 -7.28 -8.18 -9.08
N ALA A 139 -7.30 -8.03 -7.76
CA ALA A 139 -6.94 -9.08 -6.83
C ALA A 139 -7.85 -10.32 -6.96
N GLU A 140 -9.16 -10.12 -7.09
CA GLU A 140 -10.14 -11.19 -7.33
C GLU A 140 -9.89 -11.90 -8.65
N ARG A 141 -9.66 -11.15 -9.73
CA ARG A 141 -9.29 -11.73 -11.03
C ARG A 141 -8.03 -12.58 -10.91
N LEU A 142 -6.98 -12.08 -10.27
CA LEU A 142 -5.73 -12.85 -10.05
C LEU A 142 -5.97 -14.13 -9.25
N PHE A 143 -6.88 -14.09 -8.28
CA PHE A 143 -7.28 -15.26 -7.51
C PHE A 143 -8.05 -16.28 -8.38
N GLU A 144 -9.04 -15.84 -9.16
CA GLU A 144 -9.82 -16.70 -10.06
C GLU A 144 -8.95 -17.36 -11.14
N GLU A 145 -7.94 -16.65 -11.65
CA GLU A 145 -6.95 -17.20 -12.57
C GLU A 145 -6.14 -18.32 -11.90
N ALA A 146 -5.76 -18.13 -10.64
CA ALA A 146 -4.95 -19.10 -9.90
C ALA A 146 -5.74 -20.34 -9.49
N THR A 147 -7.04 -20.20 -9.20
CA THR A 147 -7.92 -21.32 -8.83
C THR A 147 -8.56 -22.02 -10.02
N GLY A 148 -8.32 -21.53 -11.25
CA GLY A 148 -8.92 -22.07 -12.47
C GLY A 148 -10.43 -21.84 -12.56
N SER A 149 -10.94 -20.85 -11.82
CA SER A 149 -12.36 -20.48 -11.76
C SER A 149 -12.78 -19.48 -12.84
N SER A 150 -11.85 -19.06 -13.71
CA SER A 150 -12.08 -18.07 -14.76
C SER A 150 -12.70 -18.69 -16.02
N ASP A 151 -13.76 -18.07 -16.52
CA ASP A 151 -14.39 -18.41 -17.80
C ASP A 151 -13.41 -18.13 -18.95
N ARG A 152 -12.98 -19.18 -19.67
CA ARG A 152 -11.81 -19.20 -20.57
C ARG A 152 -11.95 -18.37 -21.88
N GLY A 153 -12.91 -17.44 -21.96
CA GLY A 153 -13.35 -16.84 -23.22
C GLY A 153 -12.98 -15.38 -23.48
N GLN A 154 -12.45 -14.63 -22.51
CA GLN A 154 -12.13 -13.21 -22.71
C GLN A 154 -10.64 -12.96 -22.97
N LEU A 155 -10.36 -12.08 -23.94
CA LEU A 155 -9.03 -11.49 -24.18
C LEU A 155 -8.49 -10.97 -22.84
N ARG A 156 -7.42 -11.59 -22.34
CA ARG A 156 -6.80 -11.22 -21.08
C ARG A 156 -6.09 -9.88 -21.24
N GLU A 157 -6.70 -8.83 -20.72
CA GLU A 157 -6.00 -7.57 -20.49
C GLU A 157 -4.90 -7.76 -19.44
N SER A 158 -3.69 -7.26 -19.73
CA SER A 158 -2.55 -7.28 -18.80
C SER A 158 -2.94 -6.74 -17.43
N THR A 159 -2.53 -7.44 -16.38
CA THR A 159 -2.64 -6.96 -15.00
C THR A 159 -1.52 -5.96 -14.68
N THR A 160 -1.67 -5.21 -13.60
CA THR A 160 -0.62 -4.37 -13.01
C THR A 160 0.57 -5.24 -12.64
N ILE A 161 0.31 -6.43 -12.08
CA ILE A 161 1.34 -7.40 -11.72
C ILE A 161 2.11 -7.88 -12.96
N ASP A 162 1.44 -8.18 -14.07
CA ASP A 162 2.10 -8.62 -15.32
C ASP A 162 3.08 -7.58 -15.88
N GLU A 163 2.92 -6.31 -15.52
CA GLU A 163 3.85 -5.25 -15.88
C GLU A 163 4.99 -5.14 -14.86
N LEU A 164 4.68 -5.16 -13.56
CA LEU A 164 5.68 -5.02 -12.50
C LEU A 164 6.68 -6.18 -12.45
N VAL A 165 6.29 -7.38 -12.89
CA VAL A 165 7.21 -8.53 -13.06
C VAL A 165 8.24 -8.33 -14.19
N LYS A 166 8.35 -7.14 -14.78
CA LYS A 166 9.40 -6.80 -15.75
C LYS A 166 10.53 -5.99 -15.12
N MET A 167 10.42 -5.60 -13.84
CA MET A 167 11.44 -4.82 -13.12
C MET A 167 12.51 -5.74 -12.51
N ASP A 168 13.50 -6.13 -13.30
CA ASP A 168 14.55 -7.11 -12.95
C ASP A 168 15.52 -6.72 -11.81
N HIS A 169 15.40 -5.49 -11.31
CA HIS A 169 16.19 -4.93 -10.21
C HIS A 169 15.36 -4.71 -8.94
N LEU A 170 14.06 -5.05 -8.96
CA LEU A 170 13.18 -4.88 -7.81
C LEU A 170 13.55 -5.90 -6.71
N LYS A 171 13.80 -5.40 -5.50
CA LYS A 171 14.13 -6.19 -4.31
C LYS A 171 12.91 -6.42 -3.44
N GLU A 172 12.09 -5.39 -3.24
CA GLU A 172 10.89 -5.50 -2.42
C GLU A 172 9.68 -4.90 -3.13
N ILE A 173 8.58 -5.64 -3.11
CA ILE A 173 7.28 -5.14 -3.54
C ILE A 173 6.27 -5.29 -2.40
N GLN A 174 5.48 -4.26 -2.15
CA GLN A 174 4.31 -4.31 -1.28
C GLN A 174 3.07 -3.91 -2.06
N LEU A 175 2.09 -4.81 -2.12
CA LEU A 175 0.81 -4.61 -2.77
C LEU A 175 -0.23 -4.32 -1.71
N ALA A 176 -0.88 -3.17 -1.79
CA ALA A 176 -2.00 -2.84 -0.93
C ALA A 176 -3.33 -3.07 -1.68
N ILE A 177 -4.21 -3.85 -1.07
CA ILE A 177 -5.52 -4.22 -1.60
C ILE A 177 -6.56 -3.62 -0.66
N ASN A 178 -7.24 -2.59 -1.14
CA ASN A 178 -8.31 -1.94 -0.39
C ASN A 178 -9.63 -2.65 -0.71
N LEU A 179 -10.22 -3.31 0.28
CA LEU A 179 -11.52 -3.98 0.19
C LEU A 179 -12.62 -2.94 0.41
N ASP A 180 -13.65 -3.00 -0.44
CA ASP A 180 -14.86 -2.22 -0.23
C ASP A 180 -15.74 -2.84 0.88
N ASP A 181 -16.88 -2.19 1.15
CA ASP A 181 -17.86 -2.67 2.14
C ASP A 181 -18.64 -3.90 1.67
N ARG A 182 -18.55 -4.26 0.39
CA ARG A 182 -19.29 -5.37 -0.19
C ARG A 182 -18.56 -6.68 0.13
N SER A 183 -19.26 -7.79 -0.09
CA SER A 183 -18.62 -9.10 -0.01
C SER A 183 -17.58 -9.24 -1.13
N SER A 184 -16.42 -9.78 -0.78
CA SER A 184 -15.40 -10.25 -1.72
C SER A 184 -15.06 -11.71 -1.41
N VAL A 185 -14.27 -12.33 -2.29
CA VAL A 185 -13.70 -13.65 -1.96
C VAL A 185 -12.73 -13.59 -0.76
N PHE A 186 -12.26 -12.38 -0.41
CA PHE A 186 -11.29 -12.15 0.67
C PHE A 186 -11.93 -11.76 2.00
N ALA A 187 -13.18 -11.31 2.03
CA ALA A 187 -13.90 -10.98 3.26
C ALA A 187 -15.42 -10.93 3.01
N GLY A 188 -16.21 -11.27 4.03
CA GLY A 188 -17.67 -11.11 3.99
C GLY A 188 -18.10 -9.65 3.79
N GLU A 189 -19.37 -9.46 3.46
CA GLU A 189 -20.00 -8.14 3.43
C GLU A 189 -19.89 -7.47 4.80
N ASN A 190 -19.48 -6.20 4.82
CA ASN A 190 -19.48 -5.42 6.04
C ASN A 190 -20.90 -4.89 6.29
N LYS A 191 -21.55 -5.35 7.37
CA LYS A 191 -22.90 -4.94 7.72
C LYS A 191 -22.86 -3.88 8.81
N TYR A 192 -23.17 -2.65 8.43
CA TYR A 192 -23.36 -1.57 9.39
C TYR A 192 -24.71 -1.73 10.10
N ASP A 193 -24.71 -1.67 11.42
CA ASP A 193 -25.92 -1.34 12.16
C ASP A 193 -25.79 0.07 12.77
N VAL A 194 -26.93 0.66 13.14
CA VAL A 194 -27.00 2.02 13.69
C VAL A 194 -26.22 2.17 15.01
N MET A 195 -25.89 1.04 15.64
CA MET A 195 -25.22 0.96 16.94
C MET A 195 -23.74 0.56 16.84
N GLY A 196 -23.19 0.41 15.63
CA GLY A 196 -21.84 -0.12 15.39
C GLY A 196 -21.56 -1.49 16.04
N SER A 197 -22.60 -2.29 16.30
CA SER A 197 -22.50 -3.49 17.15
C SER A 197 -22.13 -4.78 16.41
N ASN A 198 -22.26 -4.79 15.07
CA ASN A 198 -21.80 -5.90 14.26
C ASN A 198 -20.27 -6.00 14.26
N SER A 199 -19.76 -7.20 14.52
CA SER A 199 -18.34 -7.49 14.36
C SER A 199 -17.94 -7.41 12.89
N PHE A 200 -16.73 -6.89 12.64
CA PHE A 200 -16.19 -6.84 11.29
C PHE A 200 -16.00 -8.26 10.75
N PRO A 201 -16.38 -8.52 9.49
CA PRO A 201 -16.14 -9.83 8.89
C PRO A 201 -14.64 -10.08 8.81
N ASN A 202 -14.21 -11.19 9.39
CA ASN A 202 -12.82 -11.62 9.32
C ASN A 202 -12.37 -11.80 7.85
N VAL A 203 -11.12 -11.47 7.59
CA VAL A 203 -10.49 -11.78 6.30
C VAL A 203 -10.43 -13.30 6.12
N ASN A 204 -10.79 -13.77 4.93
CA ASN A 204 -10.65 -15.16 4.52
C ASN A 204 -9.18 -15.48 4.27
N VAL A 205 -8.50 -15.95 5.32
CA VAL A 205 -7.07 -16.28 5.33
C VAL A 205 -6.72 -17.25 4.19
N LYS A 206 -7.55 -18.27 3.94
CA LYS A 206 -7.28 -19.27 2.89
C LYS A 206 -7.20 -18.64 1.49
N ASN A 207 -8.17 -17.80 1.14
CA ASN A 207 -8.21 -17.17 -0.18
C ASN A 207 -7.11 -16.10 -0.33
N THR A 208 -6.84 -15.38 0.76
CA THR A 208 -5.74 -14.40 0.86
C THR A 208 -4.38 -15.07 0.61
N LEU A 209 -4.14 -16.23 1.21
CA LEU A 209 -2.92 -17.02 1.00
C LEU A 209 -2.81 -17.54 -0.44
N ALA A 210 -3.92 -18.00 -1.01
CA ALA A 210 -3.93 -18.47 -2.40
C ALA A 210 -3.60 -17.35 -3.40
N LEU A 211 -4.15 -16.14 -3.20
CA LEU A 211 -3.77 -14.97 -3.99
C LEU A 211 -2.28 -14.63 -3.80
N ALA A 212 -1.79 -14.65 -2.56
CA ALA A 212 -0.38 -14.39 -2.30
C ALA A 212 0.55 -15.34 -3.05
N ARG A 213 0.23 -16.65 -3.03
CA ARG A 213 0.95 -17.66 -3.82
C ARG A 213 0.86 -17.39 -5.32
N ALA A 214 -0.30 -16.96 -5.82
CA ALA A 214 -0.48 -16.66 -7.24
C ALA A 214 0.40 -15.49 -7.72
N ILE A 215 0.39 -14.38 -6.98
CA ILE A 215 1.22 -13.21 -7.26
C ILE A 215 2.69 -13.59 -7.20
N PHE A 216 3.09 -14.31 -6.15
CA PHE A 216 4.45 -14.79 -6.01
C PHE A 216 4.90 -15.66 -7.19
N ASN A 217 4.05 -16.60 -7.64
CA ASN A 217 4.36 -17.44 -8.78
C ASN A 217 4.57 -16.64 -10.07
N LYS A 218 3.85 -15.53 -10.26
CA LYS A 218 4.10 -14.61 -11.39
C LYS A 218 5.49 -13.98 -11.30
N PHE A 219 5.89 -13.48 -10.13
CA PHE A 219 7.25 -12.95 -9.94
C PHE A 219 8.33 -14.01 -10.09
N ARG A 220 8.10 -15.22 -9.58
CA ARG A 220 9.02 -16.35 -9.69
C ARG A 220 9.24 -16.80 -11.14
N GLN A 221 8.20 -16.76 -11.97
CA GLN A 221 8.29 -17.15 -13.39
C GLN A 221 8.88 -16.04 -14.28
N SER A 222 9.25 -14.90 -13.69
CA SER A 222 9.74 -13.72 -14.41
C SER A 222 11.24 -13.51 -14.24
N SER A 223 11.81 -12.59 -15.03
CA SER A 223 13.21 -12.18 -14.92
C SER A 223 13.57 -11.53 -13.58
N VAL A 224 12.59 -11.08 -12.80
CA VAL A 224 12.75 -10.43 -11.48
C VAL A 224 13.13 -11.42 -10.38
N GLN A 225 12.99 -12.72 -10.64
CA GLN A 225 13.27 -13.76 -9.66
C GLN A 225 14.67 -13.63 -9.02
N SER A 226 15.69 -13.23 -9.78
CA SER A 226 17.05 -13.14 -9.24
C SER A 226 17.20 -12.06 -8.17
N SER A 227 16.50 -10.92 -8.31
CA SER A 227 16.63 -9.74 -7.45
C SER A 227 15.62 -9.67 -6.30
N LEU A 228 14.46 -10.30 -6.45
CA LEU A 228 13.37 -10.16 -5.48
C LEU A 228 13.70 -10.86 -4.16
N GLU A 229 13.63 -10.08 -3.09
CA GLU A 229 13.88 -10.46 -1.69
C GLU A 229 12.57 -10.51 -0.88
N LYS A 230 11.55 -9.71 -1.24
CA LYS A 230 10.30 -9.62 -0.46
C LYS A 230 9.07 -9.30 -1.30
N VAL A 231 7.97 -10.00 -1.00
CA VAL A 231 6.61 -9.70 -1.50
C VAL A 231 5.67 -9.53 -0.31
N GLY A 232 5.23 -8.30 -0.04
CA GLY A 232 4.19 -7.99 0.94
C GLY A 232 2.83 -7.80 0.25
N ILE A 233 1.77 -8.29 0.87
CA ILE A 233 0.39 -8.04 0.47
C ILE A 233 -0.39 -7.57 1.69
N ARG A 234 -0.93 -6.35 1.63
CA ARG A 234 -1.72 -5.76 2.71
C ARG A 234 -3.15 -5.63 2.26
N PHE A 235 -4.06 -6.22 3.01
CA PHE A 235 -5.49 -5.99 2.88
C PHE A 235 -5.89 -4.91 3.87
N SER A 236 -6.60 -3.91 3.40
CA SER A 236 -7.17 -2.88 4.26
C SER A 236 -8.65 -2.70 3.94
N ARG A 237 -9.44 -2.36 4.96
CA ARG A 237 -10.86 -2.05 4.82
C ARG A 237 -11.19 -0.88 5.73
N HIS A 238 -12.05 -0.01 5.24
CA HIS A 238 -12.62 1.09 5.99
C HIS A 238 -13.78 0.62 6.87
N CYS A 239 -13.93 1.19 8.06
CA CYS A 239 -15.14 1.05 8.83
C CYS A 239 -15.52 2.33 9.59
N PHE A 240 -16.81 2.47 9.87
CA PHE A 240 -17.35 3.47 10.77
C PHE A 240 -17.80 2.80 12.07
N SER A 241 -17.41 3.35 13.21
CA SER A 241 -17.97 2.98 14.51
C SER A 241 -19.33 3.64 14.78
N ASP A 242 -19.94 3.27 15.90
CA ASP A 242 -21.25 3.68 16.44
C ASP A 242 -21.49 5.21 16.54
N ARG A 243 -20.47 6.04 16.36
CA ARG A 243 -20.57 7.51 16.39
C ARG A 243 -20.05 8.19 15.13
N PHE A 244 -20.02 7.46 14.00
CA PHE A 244 -19.30 7.88 12.80
C PHE A 244 -17.80 8.12 13.08
N GLN A 245 -17.22 7.47 14.09
CA GLN A 245 -15.77 7.54 14.27
C GLN A 245 -15.11 6.62 13.26
N TYR A 246 -14.02 7.12 12.72
CA TYR A 246 -13.27 6.51 11.65
C TYR A 246 -12.37 5.41 12.19
N ASP A 247 -12.53 4.19 11.66
CA ASP A 247 -11.66 3.07 11.96
C ASP A 247 -11.13 2.43 10.67
N ILE A 248 -9.88 1.97 10.70
CA ILE A 248 -9.28 1.19 9.61
C ILE A 248 -8.94 -0.19 10.15
N VAL A 249 -9.53 -1.22 9.55
CA VAL A 249 -9.14 -2.61 9.81
C VAL A 249 -8.13 -3.04 8.76
N MET A 250 -7.02 -3.60 9.21
CA MET A 250 -5.91 -3.98 8.34
C MET A 250 -5.44 -5.38 8.66
N THR A 251 -5.19 -6.16 7.62
CA THR A 251 -4.55 -7.47 7.71
C THR A 251 -3.42 -7.50 6.70
N THR A 252 -2.21 -7.80 7.16
CA THR A 252 -1.03 -7.88 6.27
C THR A 252 -0.54 -9.31 6.19
N VAL A 253 -0.32 -9.79 4.98
CA VAL A 253 0.39 -11.03 4.67
C VAL A 253 1.73 -10.66 4.06
N GLN A 254 2.82 -11.23 4.56
CA GLN A 254 4.15 -11.04 3.97
C GLN A 254 4.73 -12.39 3.58
N VAL A 255 5.35 -12.42 2.41
CA VAL A 255 6.18 -13.53 1.94
C VAL A 255 7.58 -12.95 1.78
N ILE A 256 8.51 -13.41 2.61
CA ILE A 256 9.92 -13.02 2.58
C ILE A 256 10.68 -14.08 1.75
N ARG A 257 11.87 -13.79 1.23
CA ARG A 257 12.80 -14.77 0.65
C ARG A 257 13.91 -15.11 1.66
N ASP A 258 14.26 -16.39 1.78
CA ASP A 258 15.20 -16.98 2.70
C ASP A 258 16.15 -17.80 1.84
N GLY A 259 17.36 -17.27 1.68
CA GLY A 259 18.39 -17.84 0.82
C GLY A 259 18.23 -17.66 -0.70
N PRO A 260 19.24 -18.11 -1.47
CA PRO A 260 19.30 -17.96 -2.92
C PRO A 260 18.37 -18.92 -3.69
N ASP A 261 17.89 -19.99 -3.06
CA ASP A 261 17.07 -21.02 -3.71
C ASP A 261 15.58 -20.83 -3.44
N PHE A 262 14.79 -20.77 -4.52
CA PHE A 262 13.33 -20.73 -4.45
C PHE A 262 12.77 -22.12 -4.16
N LYS A 263 12.73 -22.51 -2.88
CA LYS A 263 12.06 -23.74 -2.48
C LYS A 263 10.55 -23.50 -2.38
N THR A 264 9.81 -24.14 -3.29
CA THR A 264 8.36 -24.32 -3.17
C THR A 264 8.06 -25.17 -1.95
N GLU A 265 7.20 -24.71 -1.04
CA GLU A 265 6.66 -25.60 0.00
C GLU A 265 6.02 -26.84 -0.63
N GLY A 266 6.32 -28.04 -0.13
CA GLY A 266 5.84 -28.53 1.17
C GLY A 266 6.65 -28.38 2.47
N ASP A 267 7.79 -27.67 2.56
CA ASP A 267 8.64 -27.76 3.77
C ASP A 267 8.86 -26.41 4.51
N GLY A 268 7.92 -26.01 5.38
CA GLY A 268 8.18 -25.36 6.69
C GLY A 268 9.24 -24.26 6.91
N GLU A 269 9.66 -23.46 5.93
CA GLU A 269 10.76 -22.48 6.10
C GLU A 269 10.40 -21.03 5.70
N TRP A 270 9.14 -20.60 5.86
CA TRP A 270 8.78 -19.18 5.71
C TRP A 270 8.17 -18.64 7.01
N ASP A 271 8.78 -17.60 7.56
CA ASP A 271 8.28 -16.94 8.76
C ASP A 271 6.96 -16.22 8.46
N TRP A 272 5.87 -16.98 8.59
CA TRP A 272 4.51 -16.48 8.55
C TRP A 272 4.30 -15.68 9.84
N ASN A 273 4.43 -14.36 9.73
CA ASN A 273 4.17 -13.45 10.83
C ASN A 273 2.79 -12.77 10.63
N PRO A 274 1.70 -13.34 11.18
CA PRO A 274 0.39 -12.68 11.26
C PRO A 274 0.37 -11.57 12.34
N GLU A 275 1.41 -11.43 13.17
CA GLU A 275 1.47 -10.55 14.36
C GLU A 275 1.60 -9.06 14.04
N ARG A 276 1.41 -8.64 12.79
CA ARG A 276 1.07 -7.25 12.47
C ARG A 276 -0.28 -7.13 11.78
N VAL A 277 -1.26 -7.90 12.24
CA VAL A 277 -2.64 -7.41 12.35
C VAL A 277 -2.60 -6.31 13.41
N SER A 278 -2.30 -5.08 13.03
CA SER A 278 -2.54 -3.93 13.92
C SER A 278 -4.04 -3.68 13.95
N MET A 279 -4.77 -4.56 14.60
CA MET A 279 -6.03 -4.19 15.22
C MET A 279 -5.65 -3.70 16.60
N GLY A 280 -5.62 -2.38 16.77
CA GLY A 280 -5.63 -1.78 18.10
C GLY A 280 -6.94 -2.10 18.81
N LEU A 281 -7.14 -3.36 19.19
CA LEU A 281 -8.10 -3.86 20.18
C LEU A 281 -8.07 -5.40 20.37
N TRP A 282 -7.04 -6.14 19.93
CA TRP A 282 -6.96 -7.59 20.21
C TRP A 282 -6.33 -7.95 21.56
N ASP A 283 -5.50 -7.08 22.13
CA ASP A 283 -4.78 -7.38 23.39
C ASP A 283 -5.71 -7.49 24.61
N GLN A 284 -6.94 -6.98 24.54
CA GLN A 284 -7.93 -7.10 25.62
C GLN A 284 -8.86 -8.33 25.47
N ILE A 285 -8.95 -8.93 24.29
CA ILE A 285 -9.84 -10.08 24.04
C ILE A 285 -9.08 -11.41 24.20
N VAL A 286 -7.81 -11.47 23.82
CA VAL A 286 -6.98 -12.68 24.01
C VAL A 286 -6.65 -12.92 25.49
N GLN A 287 -6.55 -11.87 26.31
CA GLN A 287 -6.41 -12.04 27.78
C GLN A 287 -7.69 -12.59 28.42
N ALA A 288 -8.88 -12.22 27.93
CA ALA A 288 -10.15 -12.70 28.47
C ALA A 288 -10.41 -14.20 28.18
N ASP A 289 -9.94 -14.72 27.05
CA ASP A 289 -10.11 -16.15 26.70
C ASP A 289 -9.10 -17.06 27.43
N SER A 290 -7.91 -16.53 27.74
CA SER A 290 -6.88 -17.23 28.52
C SER A 290 -7.24 -17.35 30.02
N GLU A 291 -8.03 -16.42 30.59
CA GLU A 291 -8.51 -16.53 31.97
C GLU A 291 -9.72 -17.47 32.13
N ILE A 292 -10.50 -17.70 31.05
CA ILE A 292 -11.62 -18.65 31.06
C ILE A 292 -11.10 -20.09 30.95
N THR A 293 -10.04 -20.32 30.16
CA THR A 293 -9.46 -21.66 30.02
C THR A 293 -8.65 -22.06 31.26
N ARG A 294 -8.08 -21.09 31.99
CA ARG A 294 -7.28 -21.35 33.20
C ARG A 294 -8.11 -21.51 34.49
N ARG A 295 -9.43 -21.31 34.44
CA ARG A 295 -10.36 -21.59 35.55
C ARG A 295 -11.18 -22.87 35.34
N ALA A 296 -10.95 -23.59 34.23
CA ALA A 296 -11.62 -24.84 33.89
C ALA A 296 -10.76 -26.10 34.11
N ASP A 297 -9.52 -25.92 34.59
CA ASP A 297 -8.62 -26.96 35.12
C ASP A 297 -8.35 -26.70 36.62
#